data_AF-A0AAI9LLM4-F1
#
_entry.id   AF-A0AAI9LLM4-F1
#
_cell.length_a   1.000
_cell.length_b   1.000
_cell.length_c   1.000
_cell.angle_alpha   90.00
_cell.angle_beta   90.00
_cell.angle_gamma   90.00
#
_symmetry.space_group_name_H-M   'P 1'
#
loop_
_entity.id
_entity.type
_entity.pdbx_description
1 polymer ?
#
loop_
_entity_poly.entity_id
_entity_poly.type
_entity_poly.pdbx_seq_one_letter_code
_entity_poly.pdbx_strand_id
1 'polypeptide(L)'
;MQTTRTVYFTMILHPASGWTRVGNAYPSKAAAKDWVPFVRRAWRGLRTKVEPCTLLFDDGVLNEESRRLLDQKFNVDAEARAPQT
;
A
#
# COMPACT_ATOMS: atom_id res chain seq x y z
N MET A 1 7.43 -18.21 13.47
CA MET A 1 8.58 -17.37 13.06
C MET A 1 8.04 -16.05 12.52
N GLN A 2 8.40 -14.93 13.14
CA GLN A 2 7.92 -13.61 12.71
C GLN A 2 8.82 -13.08 11.59
N THR A 3 8.23 -12.68 10.47
CA THR A 3 8.94 -12.07 9.35
C THR A 3 8.35 -10.72 9.00
N THR A 4 9.17 -9.83 8.45
CA THR A 4 8.74 -8.47 8.07
C THR A 4 8.92 -8.25 6.59
N ARG A 5 7.96 -7.59 5.94
CA ARG A 5 8.06 -7.18 4.53
C ARG A 5 7.62 -5.74 4.37
N THR A 6 8.49 -4.91 3.81
CA THR A 6 8.12 -3.53 3.43
C THR A 6 7.55 -3.53 2.02
N VAL A 7 6.37 -2.92 1.88
CA VAL A 7 5.74 -2.60 0.61
C VAL A 7 5.56 -1.09 0.49
N TYR A 8 5.34 -0.61 -0.73
CA TYR A 8 5.18 0.81 -1.02
C TYR A 8 3.85 1.04 -1.71
N PHE A 9 3.15 2.11 -1.31
CA PHE A 9 1.87 2.49 -1.88
C PHE A 9 1.97 3.87 -2.53
N THR A 10 1.28 4.05 -3.65
CA THR A 10 1.06 5.38 -4.22
C THR A 10 -0.22 5.95 -3.64
N MET A 11 -0.13 7.16 -3.09
CA MET A 11 -1.23 7.85 -2.43
C MET A 11 -1.52 9.17 -3.15
N ILE A 12 -2.79 9.53 -3.30
CA ILE A 12 -3.24 10.86 -3.76
C ILE A 12 -3.91 11.60 -2.61
N LEU A 13 -3.86 12.94 -2.63
CA LEU A 13 -4.67 13.77 -1.73
C LEU A 13 -6.01 14.08 -2.41
N HIS A 14 -7.01 13.23 -2.17
CA HIS A 14 -8.36 13.38 -2.68
C HIS A 14 -9.16 14.40 -1.84
N PRO A 15 -9.93 15.31 -2.45
CA PRO A 15 -10.60 16.40 -1.73
C PRO A 15 -11.67 15.93 -0.73
N ALA A 16 -12.30 14.78 -0.95
CA ALA A 16 -13.36 14.28 -0.06
C ALA A 16 -12.84 13.34 1.04
N SER A 17 -11.75 12.61 0.78
CA SER A 17 -11.28 11.50 1.62
C SER A 17 -9.85 11.68 2.15
N GLY A 18 -9.19 12.79 1.81
CA GLY A 18 -7.81 13.02 2.20
C GLY A 18 -6.82 12.10 1.46
N TRP A 19 -5.78 11.64 2.14
CA TRP A 19 -4.81 10.72 1.53
C TRP A 19 -5.45 9.37 1.24
N THR A 20 -5.51 8.99 -0.03
CA THR A 20 -6.14 7.75 -0.48
C THR A 20 -5.17 6.97 -1.36
N ARG A 21 -5.06 5.65 -1.12
CA ARG A 21 -4.25 4.75 -1.94
C ARG A 21 -4.84 4.64 -3.35
N VAL A 22 -3.96 4.59 -4.34
CA VAL A 22 -4.30 4.28 -5.71
C VAL A 22 -3.33 3.25 -6.29
N GLY A 23 -3.86 2.20 -6.92
CA GLY A 23 -3.05 1.11 -7.48
C GLY A 23 -2.54 0.11 -6.44
N ASN A 24 -1.67 -0.80 -6.88
CA ASN A 24 -1.24 -1.95 -6.09
C ASN A 24 -0.12 -1.63 -5.08
N ALA A 25 0.16 -2.58 -4.19
CA ALA A 25 1.37 -2.58 -3.38
C ALA A 25 2.59 -2.87 -4.26
N TYR A 26 3.64 -2.05 -4.14
CA TYR A 26 4.89 -2.21 -4.87
C TYR A 26 5.97 -2.82 -3.98
N PRO A 27 6.85 -3.69 -4.51
CA PRO A 27 7.94 -4.29 -3.74
C PRO A 27 9.09 -3.31 -3.48
N SER A 28 9.17 -2.19 -4.21
CA SER A 28 10.23 -1.19 -4.05
C SER A 28 9.70 0.23 -4.20
N LYS A 29 10.41 1.18 -3.57
CA LYS A 29 10.13 2.61 -3.68
C LYS A 29 10.27 3.11 -5.13
N ALA A 30 11.24 2.56 -5.87
CA ALA A 30 11.48 2.91 -7.27
C ALA A 30 10.28 2.51 -8.14
N ALA A 31 9.82 1.27 -8.02
CA ALA A 31 8.64 0.80 -8.74
C ALA A 31 7.40 1.67 -8.46
N ALA A 32 7.17 2.06 -7.21
CA ALA A 32 6.07 2.96 -6.88
C ALA A 32 6.26 4.37 -7.48
N LYS A 33 7.50 4.89 -7.49
CA LYS A 33 7.83 6.21 -8.05
C LYS A 33 7.62 6.29 -9.55
N ASP A 34 7.95 5.23 -10.29
CA ASP A 34 7.80 5.20 -11.75
C ASP A 34 6.33 5.35 -12.18
N TRP A 35 5.40 4.96 -11.30
CA TRP A 35 3.96 5.14 -11.50
C TRP A 35 3.43 6.54 -11.15
N VAL A 36 4.18 7.36 -10.41
CA VAL A 36 3.71 8.68 -9.94
C VAL A 36 3.30 9.62 -11.09
N PRO A 37 4.04 9.74 -12.21
CA PRO A 37 3.63 10.59 -13.33
C PRO A 37 2.27 10.16 -13.91
N PHE A 38 2.07 8.85 -14.08
CA PHE A 38 0.80 8.29 -14.55
C PHE A 38 -0.34 8.61 -13.58
N VAL A 39 -0.14 8.34 -12.29
CA VAL A 39 -1.14 8.60 -11.24
C VAL A 39 -1.50 10.08 -11.20
N ARG A 40 -0.51 10.98 -11.19
CA ARG A 40 -0.78 12.43 -11.21
C ARG A 40 -1.64 12.82 -12.40
N ARG A 41 -1.35 12.30 -13.60
CA ARG A 41 -2.14 12.61 -14.81
C ARG A 41 -3.56 12.05 -14.71
N ALA A 42 -3.71 10.80 -14.30
CA ALA A 42 -5.02 10.14 -14.15
C ALA A 42 -5.92 10.88 -13.15
N TRP A 43 -5.32 11.45 -12.10
CA TRP A 43 -6.02 12.17 -11.04
C TRP A 43 -5.92 13.69 -11.18
N ARG A 44 -5.87 14.22 -12.41
CA ARG A 44 -5.94 15.67 -12.72
C ARG A 44 -4.94 16.56 -11.95
N GLY A 45 -3.76 16.02 -11.65
CA GLY A 45 -2.68 16.76 -10.98
C GLY A 45 -2.78 16.83 -9.45
N LEU A 46 -3.65 16.02 -8.81
CA LEU A 46 -3.71 15.95 -7.35
C LEU A 46 -2.33 15.63 -6.75
N ARG A 47 -2.08 16.13 -5.51
CA ARG A 47 -0.84 15.86 -4.79
C ARG A 47 -0.67 14.36 -4.62
N THR A 48 0.50 13.84 -4.97
CA THR A 48 0.81 12.40 -4.91
C THR A 48 2.05 12.18 -4.05
N LYS A 49 2.06 11.09 -3.28
CA LYS A 49 3.24 10.63 -2.52
C LYS A 49 3.39 9.11 -2.64
N VAL A 50 4.61 8.63 -2.43
CA VAL A 50 4.89 7.22 -2.19
C VAL A 50 5.05 7.02 -0.70
N GLU A 51 4.30 6.10 -0.12
CA GLU A 51 4.28 5.82 1.30
C GLU A 51 4.72 4.37 1.58
N PRO A 52 5.80 4.16 2.37
CA PRO A 52 6.20 2.83 2.79
C PRO A 52 5.26 2.29 3.88
N CYS A 53 5.06 0.97 3.86
CA CYS A 53 4.32 0.22 4.87
C CYS A 53 5.08 -1.06 5.19
N THR A 54 5.46 -1.25 6.46
CA THR A 54 6.10 -2.48 6.92
C THR A 54 5.03 -3.41 7.47
N LEU A 55 4.89 -4.56 6.84
CA LEU A 55 3.95 -5.61 7.20
C LEU A 55 4.66 -6.67 8.02
N LEU A 56 4.01 -7.10 9.09
CA LEU A 56 4.43 -8.17 9.97
C LEU A 56 3.65 -9.45 9.64
N PHE A 57 4.36 -10.55 9.57
CA PHE A 57 3.81 -11.87 9.29
C PHE A 57 4.16 -12.83 10.42
N ASP A 58 3.15 -13.52 10.94
CA ASP A 58 3.26 -14.58 11.92
C ASP A 58 3.02 -15.92 11.20
N ASP A 59 4.05 -16.77 11.14
CA ASP A 59 4.01 -18.07 10.45
C ASP A 59 3.55 -18.00 8.98
N GLY A 60 3.98 -16.93 8.30
CA GLY A 60 3.65 -16.69 6.89
C GLY A 60 2.26 -16.09 6.66
N VAL A 61 1.48 -15.87 7.71
CA VAL A 61 0.18 -15.20 7.68
C VAL A 61 0.36 -13.75 8.09
N LEU A 62 -0.28 -12.82 7.37
CA LEU A 62 -0.25 -11.41 7.74
C LEU A 62 -0.90 -11.23 9.11
N ASN A 63 -0.19 -10.58 10.03
CA ASN A 63 -0.70 -10.40 11.38
C ASN A 63 -1.86 -9.40 11.43
N GLU A 64 -2.66 -9.48 12.49
CA GLU A 64 -3.87 -8.67 12.65
C GLU A 64 -3.57 -7.16 12.74
N GLU A 65 -2.43 -6.78 13.31
CA GLU A 65 -1.99 -5.38 13.37
C GLU A 65 -1.74 -4.81 11.97
N SER A 66 -1.02 -5.54 11.13
CA SER A 66 -0.74 -5.16 9.76
C SER A 66 -1.99 -5.20 8.89
N ARG A 67 -2.91 -6.14 9.16
CA ARG A 67 -4.21 -6.19 8.51
C ARG A 67 -5.03 -4.93 8.80
N ARG A 68 -5.12 -4.51 10.06
CA ARG A 68 -5.80 -3.27 10.46
C ARG A 68 -5.13 -2.04 9.88
N LEU A 69 -3.80 -2.00 9.84
CA LEU A 69 -3.06 -0.91 9.21
C LEU A 69 -3.40 -0.79 7.71
N LEU A 70 -3.46 -1.91 7.00
CA LEU A 70 -3.81 -1.95 5.59
C LEU A 70 -5.25 -1.50 5.33
N ASP A 71 -6.19 -1.95 6.15
CA ASP A 71 -7.60 -1.58 6.06
C ASP A 71 -7.80 -0.08 6.33
N GLN A 72 -7.36 0.39 7.50
CA GLN A 72 -7.64 1.76 7.96
C GLN A 72 -6.91 2.85 7.17
N LYS A 73 -5.66 2.59 6.76
CA LYS A 73 -4.78 3.62 6.19
C LYS A 73 -4.71 3.55 4.68
N PHE A 74 -4.78 2.35 4.12
CA PHE A 74 -4.56 2.12 2.70
C PHE A 74 -5.81 1.64 1.98
N ASN A 75 -6.95 1.47 2.67
CA ASN A 75 -8.19 0.92 2.12
C ASN A 75 -7.90 -0.35 1.32
N VAL A 76 -7.11 -1.26 1.90
CA VAL A 76 -6.79 -2.58 1.34
C VAL A 76 -7.48 -3.61 2.21
N ASP A 77 -8.47 -4.31 1.65
CA ASP A 77 -8.92 -5.56 2.26
C ASP A 77 -7.81 -6.59 2.08
N ALA A 78 -7.03 -6.80 3.14
CA ALA A 78 -6.01 -7.82 3.14
C ALA A 78 -6.67 -9.16 3.46
N GLU A 79 -7.09 -9.90 2.43
CA GLU A 79 -7.39 -11.31 2.59
C GLU A 79 -6.12 -12.01 3.11
N ALA A 80 -6.22 -12.62 4.29
CA ALA A 80 -5.10 -13.17 5.06
C ALA A 80 -4.48 -14.46 4.48
N ARG A 81 -4.40 -14.60 3.15
CA ARG A 81 -3.98 -15.85 2.52
C ARG A 81 -2.53 -15.78 2.04
N ALA A 82 -1.70 -16.62 2.65
CA ALA A 82 -0.36 -16.93 2.15
C ALA A 82 -0.43 -17.38 0.68
N PRO A 83 0.58 -17.06 -0.16
CA PRO A 83 0.63 -17.54 -1.53
C PRO A 83 0.58 -19.07 -1.52
N GLN A 84 -0.42 -19.65 -2.21
CA GLN A 84 -0.43 -21.07 -2.50
C GLN A 84 0.53 -21.32 -3.68
N THR A 85 1.54 -22.15 -3.39
CA THR A 85 2.35 -23.01 -4.28
C THR A 85 2.49 -22.64 -5.75
#